data_AF-A0A8T2IRI2-F1
#
_entry.id   AF-A0A8T2IRI2-F1
#
_cell.length_a   1.000
_cell.length_b   1.000
_cell.length_c   1.000
_cell.angle_alpha   90.00
_cell.angle_beta   90.00
_cell.angle_gamma   90.00
#
_symmetry.space_group_name_H-M   'P 1'
#
loop_
_entity.id
_entity.type
_entity.pdbx_description
1 polymer ?
#
loop_
_entity_poly.entity_id
_entity_poly.type
_entity_poly.pdbx_seq_one_letter_code
_entity_poly.pdbx_strand_id
1 'polypeptide(L)'
;MVSLLSRGVGGLLRSVVGYCCVQTNSNVLNGTSGLQCTTLRWFSKKQFSDDQPKRPMTAYFRFCVEKRPTFVKHHPGVKNIELTKMIALEWKGLPDSVKETYKAESRTEMLKYKEEMEAYRETLTPVQIEMQKEERRQRLVKRRSIQKKRTKMKNLHESGRRCISQKRRLTPSLLRMTRFVIKTR
;
A
#
# COMPACT_ATOMS: atom_id res chain seq x y z
N MET A 1 57.59 -19.57 -29.39
CA MET A 1 57.51 -18.63 -30.53
C MET A 1 56.68 -17.44 -30.11
N VAL A 2 57.18 -16.26 -30.44
CA VAL A 2 56.80 -14.93 -30.00
C VAL A 2 55.54 -14.45 -30.74
N SER A 3 54.77 -13.57 -30.08
CA SER A 3 54.02 -12.41 -30.62
C SER A 3 52.56 -12.41 -30.17
N LEU A 4 52.11 -11.50 -29.29
CA LEU A 4 51.81 -10.07 -29.50
C LEU A 4 50.68 -9.81 -30.51
N LEU A 5 49.97 -8.70 -30.26
CA LEU A 5 48.80 -8.10 -30.95
C LEU A 5 47.47 -8.53 -30.31
N SER A 6 46.51 -7.67 -29.99
CA SER A 6 46.38 -6.23 -30.27
C SER A 6 45.28 -5.62 -29.38
N ARG A 7 45.39 -4.31 -29.24
CA ARG A 7 44.45 -3.37 -28.60
C ARG A 7 43.03 -3.46 -29.21
N GLY A 8 41.99 -3.13 -28.45
CA GLY A 8 40.66 -2.89 -29.04
C GLY A 8 39.52 -2.55 -28.10
N VAL A 9 39.21 -1.26 -28.04
CA VAL A 9 38.06 -0.53 -27.48
C VAL A 9 36.70 -1.25 -27.59
N GLY A 10 35.87 -1.14 -26.53
CA GLY A 10 34.43 -1.39 -26.56
C GLY A 10 33.93 -1.56 -25.12
N GLY A 11 33.18 -0.64 -24.53
CA GLY A 11 31.85 -0.26 -24.98
C GLY A 11 30.91 -0.53 -23.82
N LEU A 12 30.50 0.55 -23.15
CA LEU A 12 29.53 0.57 -22.07
C LEU A 12 28.20 -0.01 -22.57
N LEU A 13 27.86 -1.24 -22.22
CA LEU A 13 26.50 -1.76 -22.39
C LEU A 13 25.99 -2.30 -21.06
N ARG A 14 25.20 -1.44 -20.41
CA ARG A 14 24.18 -1.82 -19.43
C ARG A 14 23.40 -3.01 -19.99
N SER A 15 23.51 -4.16 -19.34
CA SER A 15 22.66 -5.31 -19.64
C SER A 15 21.22 -4.95 -19.26
N VAL A 16 20.45 -4.57 -20.27
CA VAL A 16 19.00 -4.57 -20.27
C VAL A 16 18.60 -5.86 -20.98
N VAL A 17 17.57 -6.52 -20.45
CA VAL A 17 16.84 -7.64 -21.06
C VAL A 17 17.55 -8.99 -20.98
N GLY A 18 17.25 -9.73 -19.90
CA GLY A 18 17.31 -11.19 -19.93
C GLY A 18 16.22 -11.69 -20.87
N TYR A 19 16.61 -12.12 -22.06
CA TYR A 19 15.75 -12.83 -22.99
C TYR A 19 15.45 -14.22 -22.43
N CYS A 20 14.18 -14.55 -22.22
CA CYS A 20 13.76 -15.93 -22.03
C CYS A 20 13.51 -16.55 -23.41
N CYS A 21 14.32 -17.55 -23.73
CA CYS A 21 14.24 -18.39 -24.91
C CYS A 21 12.91 -19.15 -24.93
N VAL A 22 12.09 -18.96 -25.97
CA VAL A 22 10.97 -19.86 -26.28
C VAL A 22 11.32 -20.57 -27.57
N GLN A 23 11.69 -21.84 -27.44
CA GLN A 23 11.68 -22.78 -28.56
C GLN A 23 10.22 -22.97 -28.98
N THR A 24 9.92 -22.57 -30.20
CA THR A 24 8.63 -22.75 -30.85
C THR A 24 8.44 -24.23 -31.19
N ASN A 25 7.40 -24.85 -30.64
CA ASN A 25 6.81 -26.03 -31.25
C ASN A 25 5.39 -25.66 -31.70
N SER A 26 5.17 -25.72 -33.01
CA SER A 26 3.93 -25.39 -33.69
C SER A 26 2.94 -26.55 -33.56
N ASN A 27 1.73 -26.29 -33.04
CA ASN A 27 0.48 -26.52 -33.76
C ASN A 27 -0.77 -26.33 -32.87
N VAL A 28 -1.80 -25.73 -33.50
CA VAL A 28 -3.24 -25.71 -33.19
C VAL A 28 -3.78 -24.63 -32.23
N LEU A 29 -4.11 -23.48 -32.85
CA LEU A 29 -5.42 -22.82 -32.89
C LEU A 29 -6.34 -22.94 -31.65
N ASN A 30 -6.43 -21.85 -30.87
CA ASN A 30 -7.63 -21.02 -30.69
C ASN A 30 -7.61 -20.24 -29.37
N GLY A 31 -8.02 -18.96 -29.44
CA GLY A 31 -8.46 -18.17 -28.28
C GLY A 31 -7.37 -17.26 -27.71
N THR A 32 -7.68 -15.97 -27.65
CA THR A 32 -6.85 -14.90 -27.12
C THR A 32 -6.36 -15.18 -25.69
N SER A 33 -5.23 -15.84 -25.55
CA SER A 33 -4.47 -15.91 -24.29
C SER A 33 -3.59 -14.67 -24.23
N GLY A 34 -4.16 -13.55 -23.79
CA GLY A 34 -3.35 -12.46 -23.26
C GLY A 34 -2.40 -13.08 -22.24
N LEU A 35 -1.09 -12.87 -22.44
CA LEU A 35 -0.06 -13.24 -21.49
C LEU A 35 -0.40 -12.55 -20.16
N GLN A 36 -1.15 -13.24 -19.30
CA GLN A 36 -1.16 -12.90 -17.89
C GLN A 36 0.23 -13.23 -17.41
N CYS A 37 1.08 -12.20 -17.42
CA CYS A 37 2.16 -12.10 -16.47
C CYS A 37 1.48 -12.11 -15.09
N THR A 38 1.20 -13.31 -14.58
CA THR A 38 0.95 -13.53 -13.17
C THR A 38 2.27 -13.21 -12.52
N THR A 39 2.51 -11.91 -12.28
CA THR A 39 3.41 -11.47 -11.24
C THR A 39 3.11 -12.39 -10.07
N LEU A 40 4.07 -13.26 -9.73
CA LEU A 40 3.97 -14.06 -8.53
C LEU A 40 3.72 -13.05 -7.44
N ARG A 41 2.46 -12.98 -7.02
CA ARG A 41 1.97 -12.04 -6.04
C ARG A 41 2.72 -12.45 -4.80
N TRP A 42 3.82 -11.74 -4.52
CA TRP A 42 4.64 -11.93 -3.34
C TRP A 42 3.80 -11.50 -2.14
N PHE A 43 2.84 -12.35 -1.81
CA PHE A 43 2.27 -12.40 -0.51
C PHE A 43 3.38 -12.95 0.36
N SER A 44 4.12 -12.03 0.96
CA SER A 44 4.63 -12.28 2.29
C SER A 44 3.41 -12.49 3.19
N LYS A 45 2.81 -13.69 3.11
CA LYS A 45 1.98 -14.25 4.17
C LYS A 45 2.94 -14.35 5.32
N LYS A 46 2.96 -13.30 6.12
CA LYS A 46 3.38 -13.39 7.49
C LYS A 46 2.59 -14.54 8.09
N GLN A 47 3.26 -15.68 8.28
CA GLN A 47 2.71 -16.81 8.99
C GLN A 47 2.54 -16.34 10.44
N PHE A 48 1.41 -15.70 10.71
CA PHE A 48 0.82 -15.82 12.02
C PHE A 48 0.58 -17.32 12.19
N SER A 49 1.15 -17.90 13.24
CA SER A 49 0.84 -19.27 13.64
C SER A 49 -0.67 -19.46 13.55
N ASP A 50 -1.11 -20.54 12.90
CA ASP A 50 -2.54 -20.83 12.68
C ASP A 50 -3.32 -20.86 14.00
N ASP A 51 -2.59 -21.08 15.10
CA ASP A 51 -3.07 -21.17 16.47
C ASP A 51 -3.43 -19.83 17.11
N GLN A 52 -3.03 -18.67 16.55
CA GLN A 52 -3.39 -17.39 17.14
C GLN A 52 -4.87 -17.05 16.89
N PRO A 53 -5.69 -16.86 17.94
CA PRO A 53 -7.08 -16.45 17.77
C PRO A 53 -7.17 -15.16 16.96
N LYS A 54 -8.11 -15.12 16.00
CA LYS A 54 -8.33 -13.98 15.11
C LYS A 54 -9.32 -13.02 15.76
N ARG A 55 -9.04 -11.72 15.66
CA ARG A 55 -9.95 -10.69 16.17
C ARG A 55 -11.31 -10.78 15.46
N PRO A 56 -12.43 -10.80 16.20
CA PRO A 56 -13.75 -10.83 15.59
C PRO A 56 -14.05 -9.52 14.86
N MET A 57 -15.04 -9.56 13.98
CA MET A 57 -15.46 -8.41 13.20
C MET A 57 -16.21 -7.40 14.07
N THR A 58 -16.04 -6.11 13.75
CA THR A 58 -16.87 -5.07 14.38
C THR A 58 -18.28 -5.10 13.79
N ALA A 59 -19.25 -4.53 14.51
CA ALA A 59 -20.64 -4.41 14.07
C ALA A 59 -20.80 -3.91 12.63
N TYR A 60 -20.08 -2.83 12.28
CA TYR A 60 -20.09 -2.27 10.93
C TYR A 60 -19.51 -3.25 9.89
N PHE A 61 -18.40 -3.93 10.20
CA PHE A 61 -17.81 -4.87 9.26
C PHE A 61 -18.70 -6.11 9.04
N ARG A 62 -19.41 -6.57 10.07
CA ARG A 62 -20.44 -7.59 9.94
C ARG A 62 -21.52 -7.16 8.95
N PHE A 63 -22.08 -5.98 9.15
CA PHE A 63 -23.05 -5.40 8.24
C PHE A 63 -22.51 -5.28 6.80
N CYS A 64 -21.26 -4.83 6.63
CA CYS A 64 -20.64 -4.76 5.31
C CYS A 64 -20.52 -6.13 4.64
N VAL A 65 -20.13 -7.17 5.38
CA VAL A 65 -20.01 -8.53 4.83
C VAL A 65 -21.37 -9.05 4.38
N GLU A 66 -22.43 -8.78 5.15
CA GLU A 66 -23.81 -9.19 4.84
C GLU A 66 -24.37 -8.44 3.62
N LYS A 67 -24.23 -7.11 3.56
CA LYS A 67 -24.81 -6.28 2.49
C LYS A 67 -23.98 -6.22 1.22
N ARG A 68 -22.65 -6.38 1.29
CA ARG A 68 -21.81 -6.31 0.08
C ARG A 68 -22.27 -7.22 -1.06
N PRO A 69 -22.65 -8.49 -0.88
CA PRO A 69 -23.13 -9.32 -1.99
C PRO A 69 -24.42 -8.78 -2.63
N THR A 70 -25.32 -8.15 -1.87
CA THR A 70 -26.53 -7.55 -2.46
C THR A 70 -26.17 -6.32 -3.30
N PHE A 71 -25.29 -5.45 -2.80
CA PHE A 71 -24.81 -4.28 -3.54
C PHE A 71 -24.05 -4.65 -4.82
N VAL A 72 -23.25 -5.73 -4.80
CA VAL A 72 -22.55 -6.21 -6.00
C VAL A 72 -23.55 -6.71 -7.05
N LYS A 73 -24.64 -7.37 -6.63
CA LYS A 73 -25.69 -7.84 -7.54
C LYS A 73 -26.48 -6.67 -8.16
N HIS A 74 -26.80 -5.64 -7.37
CA HIS A 74 -27.53 -4.47 -7.85
C HIS A 74 -26.68 -3.51 -8.70
N HIS A 75 -25.37 -3.49 -8.47
CA HIS A 75 -24.43 -2.60 -9.16
C HIS A 75 -23.26 -3.38 -9.78
N PRO A 76 -23.53 -4.23 -10.79
CA PRO A 76 -22.47 -4.95 -11.49
C PRO A 76 -21.53 -3.95 -12.18
N GLY A 77 -20.22 -4.17 -12.09
CA GLY A 77 -19.20 -3.32 -12.74
C GLY A 77 -18.78 -2.08 -11.95
N VAL A 78 -19.44 -1.74 -10.84
CA VAL A 78 -19.00 -0.62 -9.98
C VAL A 78 -17.73 -0.99 -9.21
N LYS A 79 -16.83 -0.02 -9.06
CA LYS A 79 -15.57 -0.22 -8.32
C LYS A 79 -15.87 -0.53 -6.86
N ASN A 80 -15.14 -1.50 -6.27
CA ASN A 80 -15.28 -1.87 -4.86
C ASN A 80 -15.20 -0.69 -3.87
N ILE A 81 -14.43 0.34 -4.21
CA ILE A 81 -14.30 1.57 -3.41
C ILE A 81 -15.64 2.32 -3.34
N GLU A 82 -16.37 2.39 -4.46
CA GLU A 82 -17.67 3.07 -4.54
C GLU A 82 -18.75 2.24 -3.85
N LEU A 83 -18.76 0.91 -4.03
CA LEU A 83 -19.65 -0.01 -3.30
C LEU A 83 -19.52 0.18 -1.77
N THR A 84 -18.28 0.22 -1.27
CA THR A 84 -18.02 0.39 0.16
C THR A 84 -18.51 1.76 0.66
N LYS A 85 -18.42 2.81 -0.15
CA LYS A 85 -18.97 4.13 0.19
C LYS A 85 -20.49 4.10 0.29
N MET A 86 -21.18 3.42 -0.62
CA MET A 86 -22.64 3.30 -0.59
C MET A 86 -23.12 2.54 0.66
N ILE A 87 -22.49 1.41 0.98
CA ILE A 87 -22.78 0.63 2.20
C ILE A 87 -22.52 1.48 3.46
N ALA A 88 -21.47 2.31 3.47
CA ALA A 88 -21.19 3.20 4.58
C ALA A 88 -22.27 4.28 4.77
N LEU A 89 -22.90 4.74 3.68
CA LEU A 89 -24.02 5.68 3.74
C LEU A 89 -25.29 5.01 4.27
N GLU A 90 -25.58 3.79 3.81
CA GLU A 90 -26.71 3.00 4.30
C GLU A 90 -26.58 2.74 5.81
N TRP A 91 -25.40 2.33 6.27
CA TRP A 91 -25.15 2.13 7.70
C TRP A 91 -25.42 3.40 8.53
N LYS A 92 -25.06 4.58 8.03
CA LYS A 92 -25.33 5.85 8.72
C LYS A 92 -26.84 6.14 8.80
N GLY A 93 -27.59 5.79 7.76
CA GLY A 93 -29.04 5.97 7.69
C GLY A 93 -29.87 4.94 8.48
N LEU A 94 -29.27 3.84 8.92
CA LEU A 94 -29.98 2.83 9.71
C LEU A 94 -30.43 3.36 11.08
N PRO A 95 -31.57 2.87 11.59
CA PRO A 95 -32.02 3.18 12.95
C PRO A 95 -31.06 2.56 13.98
N ASP A 96 -30.95 3.22 15.14
CA ASP A 96 -30.00 2.80 16.16
C ASP A 96 -30.38 1.47 16.82
N SER A 97 -31.65 1.06 16.79
CA SER A 97 -32.10 -0.27 17.24
C SER A 97 -31.43 -1.41 16.46
N VAL A 98 -31.41 -1.29 15.12
CA VAL A 98 -30.77 -2.27 14.25
C VAL A 98 -29.26 -2.25 14.46
N LYS A 99 -28.64 -1.06 14.56
CA LYS A 99 -27.21 -0.96 14.86
C LYS A 99 -26.85 -1.59 16.20
N GLU A 100 -27.70 -1.45 17.21
CA GLU A 100 -27.43 -2.00 18.54
C GLU A 100 -27.45 -3.53 18.54
N THR A 101 -28.29 -4.15 17.70
CA THR A 101 -28.28 -5.61 17.50
C THR A 101 -26.90 -6.08 17.02
N TYR A 102 -26.37 -5.47 15.95
CA TYR A 102 -25.03 -5.79 15.45
C TYR A 102 -23.91 -5.48 16.44
N LYS A 103 -24.06 -4.41 17.26
CA LYS A 103 -23.10 -4.10 18.33
C LYS A 103 -23.15 -5.12 19.44
N ALA A 104 -24.33 -5.58 19.85
CA ALA A 104 -24.50 -6.58 20.89
C ALA A 104 -23.81 -7.89 20.47
N GLU A 105 -24.08 -8.38 19.27
CA GLU A 105 -23.41 -9.58 18.75
C GLU A 105 -21.88 -9.39 18.68
N SER A 106 -21.42 -8.26 18.16
CA SER A 106 -19.98 -7.95 18.09
C SER A 106 -19.34 -7.89 19.48
N ARG A 107 -20.05 -7.38 20.50
CA ARG A 107 -19.59 -7.43 21.90
C ARG A 107 -19.48 -8.87 22.40
N THR A 108 -20.47 -9.72 22.13
CA THR A 108 -20.44 -11.13 22.59
C THR A 108 -19.25 -11.90 22.02
N GLU A 109 -18.98 -11.75 20.72
CA GLU A 109 -17.82 -12.38 20.10
C GLU A 109 -16.50 -11.80 20.58
N MET A 110 -16.50 -10.50 20.87
CA MET A 110 -15.32 -9.84 21.44
C MET A 110 -14.99 -10.38 22.84
N LEU A 111 -16.00 -10.79 23.62
CA LEU A 111 -15.78 -11.46 24.90
C LEU A 111 -15.18 -12.85 24.70
N LYS A 112 -15.78 -13.69 23.84
CA LYS A 112 -15.24 -15.02 23.50
C LYS A 112 -13.79 -14.96 23.02
N TYR A 113 -13.48 -14.02 22.15
CA TYR A 113 -12.11 -13.80 21.68
C TYR A 113 -11.14 -13.44 22.81
N LYS A 114 -11.57 -12.66 23.82
CA LYS A 114 -10.70 -12.32 24.93
C LYS A 114 -10.34 -13.56 25.73
N GLU A 115 -11.32 -14.40 26.02
CA GLU A 115 -11.13 -15.69 26.70
C GLU A 115 -10.19 -16.60 25.90
N GLU A 116 -10.44 -16.78 24.59
CA GLU A 116 -9.58 -17.55 23.70
C GLU A 116 -8.15 -16.99 23.62
N MET A 117 -7.99 -15.67 23.60
CA MET A 117 -6.68 -15.01 23.58
C MET A 117 -5.93 -15.13 24.90
N GLU A 118 -6.63 -15.17 26.03
CA GLU A 118 -6.03 -15.37 27.34
C GLU A 118 -5.51 -16.80 27.45
N ALA A 119 -6.35 -17.79 27.10
CA ALA A 119 -5.92 -19.19 26.99
C ALA A 119 -4.72 -19.34 26.03
N TYR A 120 -4.77 -18.71 24.86
CA TYR A 120 -3.65 -18.74 23.90
C TYR A 120 -2.36 -18.16 24.50
N ARG A 121 -2.43 -17.09 25.29
CA ARG A 121 -1.22 -16.50 25.90
C ARG A 121 -0.56 -17.44 26.89
N GLU A 122 -1.33 -18.24 27.61
CA GLU A 122 -0.82 -19.23 28.57
C GLU A 122 -0.10 -20.39 27.87
N THR A 123 -0.50 -20.72 26.65
CA THR A 123 0.18 -21.76 25.84
C THR A 123 1.55 -21.32 25.31
N LEU A 124 1.88 -20.02 25.34
CA LEU A 124 3.11 -19.50 24.74
C LEU A 124 4.33 -19.75 25.63
N THR A 125 5.39 -20.27 25.01
CA THR A 125 6.70 -20.38 25.66
C THR A 125 7.33 -18.99 25.88
N PRO A 126 8.18 -18.80 26.91
CA PRO A 126 8.88 -17.54 27.15
C PRO A 126 9.67 -17.04 25.93
N VAL A 127 10.27 -17.95 25.16
CA VAL A 127 11.01 -17.63 23.93
C VAL A 127 10.08 -17.04 22.87
N GLN A 128 8.89 -17.61 22.67
CA GLN A 128 7.90 -17.09 21.73
C GLN A 128 7.38 -15.72 22.16
N ILE A 129 7.19 -15.49 23.46
CA ILE A 129 6.76 -14.20 24.01
C ILE A 129 7.80 -13.11 23.70
N GLU A 130 9.08 -13.36 23.98
CA GLU A 130 10.15 -12.39 23.69
C GLU A 130 10.32 -12.14 22.19
N MET A 131 10.20 -13.18 21.37
CA MET A 131 10.18 -13.04 19.91
C MET A 131 9.04 -12.12 19.43
N GLN A 132 7.81 -12.30 19.95
CA GLN A 132 6.68 -11.44 19.62
C GLN A 132 6.88 -9.98 20.09
N LYS A 133 7.50 -9.77 21.25
CA LYS A 133 7.82 -8.43 21.78
C LYS A 133 8.86 -7.72 20.92
N GLU A 134 9.93 -8.42 20.54
CA GLU A 134 10.98 -7.84 19.71
C GLU A 134 10.46 -7.53 18.31
N GLU A 135 9.64 -8.41 17.74
CA GLU A 135 8.99 -8.14 16.48
C GLU A 135 8.09 -6.89 16.54
N ARG A 136 7.33 -6.72 17.63
CA ARG A 136 6.55 -5.51 17.87
C ARG A 136 7.44 -4.27 17.96
N ARG A 137 8.59 -4.36 18.64
CA ARG A 137 9.59 -3.27 18.74
C ARG A 137 10.11 -2.88 17.35
N GLN A 138 10.52 -3.84 16.54
CA GLN A 138 11.01 -3.59 15.18
C GLN A 138 9.94 -2.94 14.28
N ARG A 139 8.68 -3.40 14.36
CA ARG A 139 7.56 -2.78 13.63
C ARG A 139 7.37 -1.32 14.05
N LEU A 140 7.47 -0.99 15.34
CA LEU A 140 7.37 0.38 15.85
C LEU A 140 8.53 1.26 15.39
N VAL A 141 9.77 0.77 15.46
CA VAL A 141 10.97 1.48 14.99
C VAL A 141 10.85 1.77 13.48
N LYS A 142 10.47 0.77 12.69
CA LYS A 142 10.22 0.91 11.25
C LYS A 142 9.12 1.93 10.96
N ARG A 143 8.00 1.90 11.69
CA ARG A 143 6.91 2.88 11.53
C ARG A 143 7.38 4.30 11.86
N ARG A 144 8.17 4.49 12.92
CA ARG A 144 8.76 5.79 13.30
C ARG A 144 9.73 6.31 12.24
N SER A 145 10.61 5.46 11.71
CA SER A 145 11.56 5.89 10.66
C SER A 145 10.85 6.28 9.37
N ILE A 146 9.82 5.52 8.96
CA ILE A 146 8.96 5.87 7.82
C ILE A 146 8.25 7.20 8.08
N GLN A 147 7.71 7.42 9.28
CA GLN A 147 7.03 8.66 9.62
C GLN A 147 7.99 9.86 9.54
N LYS A 148 9.20 9.75 10.10
CA LYS A 148 10.24 10.79 10.04
C LYS A 148 10.65 11.10 8.60
N LYS A 149 10.75 10.09 7.74
CA LYS A 149 10.99 10.28 6.30
C LYS A 149 9.82 11.00 5.62
N ARG A 150 8.57 10.61 5.90
CA ARG A 150 7.36 11.27 5.36
C ARG A 150 7.27 12.73 5.78
N THR A 151 7.54 13.05 7.05
CA THR A 151 7.54 14.44 7.54
C THR A 151 8.68 15.26 6.94
N LYS A 152 9.90 14.70 6.87
CA LYS A 152 11.04 15.35 6.19
C LYS A 152 10.72 15.66 4.73
N MET A 153 10.16 14.70 3.99
CA MET A 153 9.76 14.89 2.59
C MET A 153 8.68 15.96 2.43
N LYS A 154 7.68 16.00 3.32
CA LYS A 154 6.66 17.07 3.33
C LYS A 154 7.27 18.45 3.58
N ASN A 155 8.19 18.55 4.54
CA ASN A 155 8.88 19.81 4.85
C ASN A 155 9.77 20.27 3.69
N LEU A 156 10.46 19.35 3.00
CA LEU A 156 11.25 19.67 1.81
C LEU A 156 10.37 20.17 0.66
N HIS A 157 9.24 19.51 0.40
CA HIS A 157 8.27 19.96 -0.60
C HIS A 157 7.73 21.35 -0.25
N GLU A 158 7.41 21.59 1.02
CA GLU A 158 6.92 22.89 1.51
C GLU A 158 7.98 24.00 1.38
N SER A 159 9.23 23.72 1.73
CA SER A 159 10.33 24.66 1.54
C SER A 159 10.58 24.94 0.06
N GLY A 160 10.48 23.93 -0.82
CA GLY A 160 10.51 24.13 -2.27
C GLY A 160 9.40 25.07 -2.75
N ARG A 161 8.15 24.86 -2.28
CA ARG A 161 7.03 25.77 -2.57
C ARG A 161 7.29 27.20 -2.09
N ARG A 162 7.87 27.37 -0.88
CA ARG A 162 8.25 28.69 -0.33
C ARG A 162 9.35 29.37 -1.14
N CYS A 163 10.43 28.68 -1.52
CA CYS A 163 11.49 29.26 -2.36
C CYS A 163 10.95 29.71 -3.73
N ILE A 164 10.09 28.90 -4.35
CA ILE A 164 9.44 29.25 -5.62
C ILE A 164 8.54 30.49 -5.44
N SER A 165 7.80 30.60 -4.33
CA SER A 165 6.98 31.77 -4.01
C SER A 165 7.81 33.04 -3.78
N GLN A 166 8.95 32.94 -3.08
CA GLN A 166 9.84 34.07 -2.81
C GLN A 166 10.53 34.57 -4.09
N LYS A 167 10.97 33.66 -4.96
CA LYS A 167 11.54 34.01 -6.28
C LYS A 167 10.53 34.75 -7.15
N ARG A 168 9.26 34.30 -7.18
CA ARG A 168 8.16 35.00 -7.89
C ARG A 168 7.86 36.40 -7.36
N ARG A 169 8.16 36.69 -6.08
CA ARG A 169 8.01 38.04 -5.49
C ARG A 169 9.15 39.00 -5.82
N LEU A 170 10.36 38.48 -6.08
CA LEU A 170 11.54 39.29 -6.42
C LEU A 170 11.70 39.55 -7.94
N THR A 171 10.99 38.79 -8.78
CA THR A 171 11.07 38.95 -10.24
C THR A 171 10.41 40.22 -10.81
N PRO A 172 9.32 40.80 -10.26
CA PRO A 172 8.74 42.04 -10.79
C PRO A 172 9.59 43.28 -10.52
N SER A 173 10.35 43.32 -9.41
CA SER A 173 11.22 44.46 -9.08
C SER A 173 12.46 44.53 -9.98
N LEU A 174 13.04 43.38 -10.34
CA LEU A 174 14.17 43.31 -11.28
C LEU A 174 13.76 43.65 -12.73
N LEU A 175 12.57 43.23 -13.18
CA LEU A 175 12.01 43.62 -14.49
C LEU A 175 11.64 45.11 -14.57
N ARG A 176 11.37 45.77 -13.43
CA ARG A 176 11.12 47.23 -13.38
C ARG A 176 12.42 48.04 -13.46
N MET A 177 13.54 47.51 -12.96
CA MET A 177 14.86 48.15 -13.05
C MET A 177 15.48 48.03 -14.45
N THR A 178 15.31 46.90 -15.15
CA THR A 178 15.84 46.75 -16.53
C THR A 178 15.05 47.56 -17.57
N ARG A 179 13.81 47.95 -17.28
CA ARG A 179 13.00 48.79 -18.18
C ARG A 179 13.36 50.29 -18.10
N PHE A 180 13.99 50.74 -17.01
CA PHE A 180 14.41 52.13 -16.84
C PHE A 180 15.71 52.43 -17.58
N VAL A 181 16.64 51.47 -17.62
CA VAL A 181 17.96 51.63 -18.28
C VAL A 181 17.87 51.64 -19.81
N ILE A 182 16.85 51.01 -20.41
CA ILE A 182 16.67 50.97 -21.87
C ILE A 182 16.06 52.28 -22.42
N LYS A 183 15.48 53.15 -21.57
CA LYS A 183 14.77 54.36 -22.01
C LYS A 183 15.61 55.65 -21.95
N THR A 184 16.85 55.59 -21.49
CA THR A 184 17.76 56.74 -21.35
C THR A 184 18.92 56.70 -22.36
N ARG A 185 18.63 56.33 -23.62
CA ARG A 185 19.55 56.46 -24.75
C ARG A 185 18.80 56.98 -25.96
#